data_AF-A0A933DZF6-F1
#
_entry.id   AF-A0A933DZF6-F1
#
_cell.length_a   1.000
_cell.length_b   1.000
_cell.length_c   1.000
_cell.angle_alpha   90.00
_cell.angle_beta   90.00
_cell.angle_gamma   90.00
#
_symmetry.space_group_name_H-M   'P 1'
#
loop_
_entity.id
_entity.type
_entity.pdbx_description
1 polymer ?
#
loop_
_entity_poly.entity_id
_entity_poly.type
_entity_poly.pdbx_seq_one_letter_code
_entity_poly.pdbx_strand_id
1 'polypeptide(L)'
;MALLLSFMLVGSGAVVFSYAFEVFNRGNSPWLIPSNLLTFLVIAAMTLLLYLFPDGKFVPSWTRFMAPVFAALMVAFLLPLPEALGQVAGLVAALAMITVGIYGRVHRYRHYSSPLERQQTKWVGLGLLALAITISFWFPSLMFFPPNQPSTARVYYLLTFLPVGAVVGLLLPVFVAISVLRDRLWDIDIYINRTAVYGPLSGVLMGLYAGSMRIFQGLFVRFTGEQSDLSILFSTVVLAGAFWPLRQRIQAVADRHFKESPDPSRGLKNFETQMRSVAELADVGHVTRRLLDETVAAFHAESGAVFLQQEAELRLTQTAGAWNGTATITVPLEHAEARFGDLALGPRHKGQGYTPQDYESLAGIARAAGQALSVSMRVR
;
A
#
# COMPACT_ATOMS: atom_id res chain seq x y z
N MET A 1 12.54 5.59 -1.83
CA MET A 1 13.51 4.48 -1.70
C MET A 1 12.98 3.16 -2.24
N ALA A 2 11.84 2.66 -1.74
CA ALA A 2 11.24 1.40 -2.19
C ALA A 2 11.05 1.31 -3.72
N LEU A 3 10.58 2.38 -4.38
CA LEU A 3 10.46 2.43 -5.84
C LEU A 3 11.78 2.22 -6.57
N LEU A 4 12.85 2.85 -6.09
CA LEU A 4 14.17 2.79 -6.71
C LEU A 4 14.78 1.39 -6.53
N LEU A 5 14.57 0.77 -5.36
CA LEU A 5 14.94 -0.62 -5.13
C LEU A 5 14.12 -1.60 -6.00
N SER A 6 12.81 -1.39 -6.13
CA SER A 6 11.93 -2.20 -6.98
C SER A 6 12.31 -2.12 -8.45
N PHE A 7 12.52 -0.89 -8.97
CA PHE A 7 13.00 -0.68 -10.33
C PHE A 7 14.33 -1.38 -10.58
N MET A 8 15.27 -1.26 -9.63
CA MET A 8 16.57 -1.91 -9.75
C MET A 8 16.43 -3.45 -9.78
N LEU A 9 15.62 -4.04 -8.91
CA LEU A 9 15.40 -5.50 -8.90
C LEU A 9 14.75 -5.99 -10.20
N VAL A 10 13.65 -5.37 -10.63
CA VAL A 10 12.95 -5.75 -11.87
C VAL A 10 13.83 -5.53 -13.10
N GLY A 11 14.48 -4.38 -13.17
CA GLY A 11 15.34 -4.02 -14.29
C GLY A 11 16.57 -4.91 -14.37
N SER A 12 17.19 -5.28 -13.23
CA SER A 12 18.33 -6.21 -13.22
C SER A 12 18.00 -7.57 -13.82
N GLY A 13 16.83 -8.14 -13.49
CA GLY A 13 16.33 -9.38 -14.11
C GLY A 13 16.11 -9.24 -15.62
N ALA A 14 15.52 -8.13 -16.06
CA ALA A 14 15.32 -7.85 -17.49
C ALA A 14 16.66 -7.71 -18.24
N VAL A 15 17.65 -7.02 -17.64
CA VAL A 15 18.98 -6.84 -18.23
C VAL A 15 19.70 -8.19 -18.41
N VAL A 16 19.72 -9.05 -17.38
CA VAL A 16 20.34 -10.39 -17.49
C VAL A 16 19.69 -11.21 -18.60
N PHE A 17 18.35 -11.14 -18.72
CA PHE A 17 17.62 -11.83 -19.78
C PHE A 17 17.92 -11.25 -21.17
N SER A 18 17.96 -9.93 -21.32
CA SER A 18 18.29 -9.24 -22.58
C SER A 18 19.70 -9.57 -23.06
N TYR A 19 20.69 -9.57 -22.18
CA TYR A 19 22.07 -9.94 -22.53
C TYR A 19 22.18 -11.39 -23.00
N ALA A 20 21.51 -12.32 -22.31
CA ALA A 20 21.46 -13.69 -22.77
C ALA A 20 20.83 -13.77 -24.19
N PHE A 21 19.72 -13.07 -24.40
CA PHE A 21 19.02 -13.07 -25.68
C PHE A 21 19.86 -12.48 -26.84
N GLU A 22 20.54 -11.35 -26.63
CA GLU A 22 21.40 -10.71 -27.64
C GLU A 22 22.62 -11.57 -28.00
N VAL A 23 23.22 -12.26 -27.03
CA VAL A 23 24.34 -13.18 -27.28
C VAL A 23 23.92 -14.36 -28.17
N PHE A 24 22.67 -14.82 -28.05
CA PHE A 24 22.12 -15.89 -28.88
C PHE A 24 21.60 -15.39 -30.24
N ASN A 25 21.07 -14.17 -30.33
CA ASN A 25 20.48 -13.62 -31.54
C ASN A 25 21.45 -12.66 -32.24
N ARG A 26 22.30 -13.20 -33.13
CA ARG A 26 23.25 -12.42 -33.94
C ARG A 26 22.52 -11.61 -35.02
N GLY A 27 22.10 -10.39 -34.70
CA GLY A 27 21.60 -9.42 -35.66
C GLY A 27 21.42 -8.03 -35.06
N ASN A 28 21.32 -7.01 -35.92
CA ASN A 28 20.88 -5.66 -35.55
C ASN A 28 19.41 -5.71 -35.11
N SER A 29 19.18 -6.17 -33.88
CA SER A 29 17.85 -6.20 -33.29
C SER A 29 17.37 -4.76 -33.08
N PRO A 30 16.14 -4.40 -33.48
CA PRO A 30 15.56 -3.09 -33.16
C PRO A 30 15.45 -2.85 -31.64
N TRP A 31 15.58 -3.91 -30.84
CA TRP A 31 15.57 -3.86 -29.37
C TRP A 31 16.90 -3.43 -28.75
N LEU A 32 17.97 -3.28 -29.53
CA LEU A 32 19.31 -2.96 -29.02
C LEU A 32 19.39 -1.58 -28.35
N ILE A 33 18.67 -0.58 -28.87
CA ILE A 33 18.63 0.75 -28.24
C ILE A 33 17.82 0.71 -26.93
N PRO A 34 16.58 0.16 -26.90
CA PRO A 34 15.84 -0.03 -25.65
C PRO A 34 16.57 -0.86 -24.59
N SER A 35 17.23 -1.96 -24.97
CA SER A 35 17.95 -2.84 -24.04
C SER A 35 19.15 -2.14 -23.40
N ASN A 36 19.91 -1.39 -24.20
CA ASN A 36 21.00 -0.57 -23.72
C ASN A 36 20.49 0.53 -22.78
N LEU A 37 19.43 1.26 -23.16
CA LEU A 37 18.83 2.29 -22.31
C LEU A 37 18.37 1.72 -20.96
N LEU A 38 17.70 0.57 -20.97
CA LEU A 38 17.30 -0.13 -19.75
C LEU A 38 18.51 -0.50 -18.89
N THR A 39 19.56 -1.05 -19.50
CA THR A 39 20.82 -1.38 -18.82
C THR A 39 21.42 -0.15 -18.14
N PHE A 40 21.47 0.98 -18.85
CA PHE A 40 21.96 2.25 -18.29
C PHE A 40 21.13 2.71 -17.10
N LEU A 41 19.80 2.69 -17.22
CA LEU A 41 18.92 3.09 -16.13
C LEU A 41 19.08 2.18 -14.90
N VAL A 42 19.27 0.88 -15.10
CA VAL A 42 19.50 -0.08 -14.01
C VAL A 42 20.83 0.18 -13.31
N ILE A 43 21.92 0.39 -14.05
CA ILE A 43 23.23 0.75 -13.49
C ILE A 43 23.13 2.07 -12.72
N ALA A 44 22.37 3.04 -13.23
CA ALA A 44 22.14 4.32 -12.56
C ALA A 44 21.35 4.15 -11.25
N ALA A 45 20.24 3.43 -11.27
CA ALA A 45 19.45 3.15 -10.07
C ALA A 45 20.26 2.41 -9.02
N MET A 46 21.09 1.47 -9.43
CA MET A 46 21.97 0.69 -8.56
C MET A 46 23.07 1.53 -7.92
N THR A 47 23.67 2.43 -8.69
CA THR A 47 24.63 3.41 -8.19
C THR A 47 23.97 4.33 -7.17
N LEU A 48 22.77 4.81 -7.47
CA LEU A 48 22.00 5.61 -6.53
C LEU A 48 21.67 4.81 -5.26
N LEU A 49 21.36 3.51 -5.35
CA LEU A 49 21.18 2.65 -4.16
C LEU A 49 22.42 2.63 -3.26
N LEU A 50 23.64 2.58 -3.83
CA LEU A 50 24.87 2.60 -3.03
C LEU A 50 24.97 3.86 -2.16
N TYR A 51 24.54 5.01 -2.70
CA TYR A 51 24.62 6.31 -2.02
C TYR A 51 23.42 6.63 -1.13
N LEU A 52 22.21 6.28 -1.56
CA LEU A 52 20.95 6.67 -0.91
C LEU A 52 20.48 5.66 0.15
N PHE A 53 20.81 4.38 0.00
CA PHE A 53 20.28 3.33 0.89
C PHE A 53 20.80 3.50 2.33
N PRO A 54 19.95 3.31 3.37
CA PRO A 54 18.53 2.92 3.33
C PRO A 54 17.54 4.10 3.28
N ASP A 55 17.90 5.29 3.75
CA ASP A 55 16.92 6.36 4.03
C ASP A 55 16.67 7.34 2.89
N GLY A 56 17.26 7.12 1.72
CA GLY A 56 17.14 8.03 0.57
C GLY A 56 18.04 9.27 0.63
N LYS A 57 18.85 9.43 1.67
CA LYS A 57 19.70 10.60 1.89
C LYS A 57 21.14 10.33 1.49
N PHE A 58 21.75 11.29 0.78
CA PHE A 58 23.18 11.29 0.47
C PHE A 58 23.99 11.56 1.73
N VAL A 59 24.75 10.57 2.18
CA VAL A 59 25.64 10.68 3.34
C VAL A 59 27.00 10.08 2.97
N PRO A 60 28.09 10.87 2.98
CA PRO A 60 28.17 12.31 3.25
C PRO A 60 27.45 13.19 2.20
N SER A 61 27.07 14.41 2.57
CA SER A 61 26.31 15.33 1.68
C SER A 61 27.03 15.70 0.39
N TRP A 62 28.37 15.65 0.35
CA TRP A 62 29.15 15.89 -0.87
C TRP A 62 28.95 14.82 -1.94
N THR A 63 28.53 13.61 -1.58
CA THR A 63 28.28 12.53 -2.55
C THR A 63 27.16 12.87 -3.53
N ARG A 64 26.30 13.86 -3.22
CA ARG A 64 25.30 14.41 -4.15
C ARG A 64 25.92 14.94 -5.45
N PHE A 65 27.15 15.43 -5.40
CA PHE A 65 27.87 15.92 -6.59
C PHE A 65 28.42 14.79 -7.45
N MET A 66 28.49 13.56 -6.93
CA MET A 66 28.88 12.40 -7.72
C MET A 66 27.74 11.92 -8.64
N ALA A 67 26.48 12.19 -8.29
CA ALA A 67 25.34 11.86 -9.13
C ALA A 67 25.36 12.54 -10.52
N PRO A 68 25.60 13.86 -10.64
CA PRO A 68 25.73 14.49 -11.96
C PRO A 68 27.02 14.09 -12.68
N VAL A 69 28.14 13.86 -11.97
CA VAL A 69 29.37 13.31 -12.59
C VAL A 69 29.10 11.94 -13.19
N PHE A 70 28.38 11.09 -12.47
CA PHE A 70 27.95 9.80 -12.96
C PHE A 70 27.01 9.91 -14.16
N ALA A 71 26.02 10.81 -14.12
CA ALA A 71 25.13 11.04 -15.25
C ALA A 71 25.92 11.51 -16.49
N ALA A 72 26.91 12.41 -16.32
CA ALA A 72 27.77 12.86 -17.40
C ALA A 72 28.63 11.72 -17.97
N LEU A 73 29.18 10.84 -17.11
CA LEU A 73 29.90 9.65 -17.54
C LEU A 73 28.99 8.69 -18.32
N MET A 74 27.75 8.48 -17.87
CA MET A 74 26.76 7.67 -18.59
C MET A 74 26.42 8.26 -19.97
N VAL A 75 26.29 9.58 -20.08
CA VAL A 75 26.09 10.23 -21.38
C VAL A 75 27.34 10.12 -22.26
N ALA A 76 28.54 10.20 -21.69
CA ALA A 76 29.78 10.03 -22.43
C ALA A 76 29.91 8.63 -23.07
N PHE A 77 29.33 7.60 -22.44
CA PHE A 77 29.25 6.25 -23.00
C PHE A 77 28.30 6.10 -24.19
N LEU A 78 27.37 7.05 -24.39
CA LEU A 78 26.52 7.07 -25.58
C LEU A 78 27.24 7.72 -26.78
N LEU A 79 28.37 8.40 -26.54
CA LEU A 79 29.16 8.99 -27.61
C LEU A 79 29.95 7.89 -28.35
N PRO A 80 30.13 8.00 -29.68
CA PRO A 80 30.88 7.06 -30.48
C PRO A 80 32.39 7.23 -30.24
N LEU A 81 32.86 6.80 -29.07
CA LEU A 81 34.28 6.75 -28.72
C LEU A 81 34.95 5.51 -29.34
N PRO A 82 36.26 5.57 -29.64
CA PRO A 82 37.04 4.38 -29.97
C PRO A 82 36.89 3.32 -28.87
N GLU A 83 36.71 2.06 -29.25
CA GLU A 83 36.34 0.96 -28.34
C GLU A 83 37.28 0.87 -27.12
N ALA A 84 38.59 0.93 -27.34
CA ALA A 84 39.59 0.88 -26.27
C ALA A 84 39.47 2.07 -25.28
N LEU A 85 39.22 3.28 -25.78
CA LEU A 85 39.03 4.46 -24.93
C LEU A 85 37.73 4.36 -24.13
N GLY A 86 36.64 3.88 -24.75
CA GLY A 86 35.38 3.65 -24.06
C GLY A 86 35.49 2.60 -22.95
N GLN A 87 36.21 1.50 -23.20
CA GLN A 87 36.44 0.45 -22.21
C GLN A 87 37.29 0.94 -21.02
N VAL A 88 38.38 1.69 -21.28
CA VAL A 88 39.24 2.25 -20.22
C VAL A 88 38.49 3.32 -19.40
N ALA A 89 37.83 4.27 -20.07
CA ALA A 89 37.03 5.29 -19.41
C ALA A 89 35.93 4.66 -18.54
N GLY A 90 35.34 3.57 -19.04
CA GLY A 90 34.33 2.81 -18.34
C GLY A 90 34.82 2.09 -17.09
N LEU A 91 35.97 1.44 -17.18
CA LEU A 91 36.61 0.81 -16.03
C LEU A 91 36.93 1.84 -14.94
N VAL A 92 37.54 2.98 -15.33
CA VAL A 92 37.88 4.06 -14.40
C VAL A 92 36.64 4.64 -13.75
N ALA A 93 35.58 4.90 -14.52
CA ALA A 93 34.29 5.37 -14.02
C ALA A 93 33.69 4.39 -13.01
N ALA A 94 33.64 3.09 -13.34
CA ALA A 94 33.10 2.06 -12.47
C ALA A 94 33.87 1.97 -11.14
N LEU A 95 35.21 1.95 -11.19
CA LEU A 95 36.05 1.90 -10.00
C LEU A 95 35.90 3.16 -9.13
N ALA A 96 35.86 4.34 -9.74
CA ALA A 96 35.64 5.60 -9.03
C ALA A 96 34.27 5.62 -8.31
N MET A 97 33.22 5.15 -8.97
CA MET A 97 31.89 5.08 -8.36
C MET A 97 31.82 4.07 -7.22
N ILE A 98 32.42 2.89 -7.40
CA ILE A 98 32.41 1.84 -6.39
C ILE A 98 33.18 2.30 -5.15
N THR A 99 34.36 2.90 -5.33
CA THR A 99 35.17 3.41 -4.23
C THR A 99 34.45 4.49 -3.44
N VAL A 100 33.81 5.45 -4.12
CA VAL A 100 33.05 6.52 -3.48
C VAL A 100 31.77 5.98 -2.81
N GLY A 101 31.09 5.00 -3.41
CA GLY A 101 29.93 4.31 -2.83
C GLY A 101 30.28 3.51 -1.58
N ILE A 102 31.38 2.74 -1.61
CA ILE A 102 31.90 1.99 -0.47
C ILE A 102 32.32 2.96 0.64
N TYR A 103 33.04 4.03 0.30
CA TYR A 103 33.42 5.07 1.27
C TYR A 103 32.19 5.68 1.95
N GLY A 104 31.18 6.10 1.18
CA GLY A 104 29.94 6.67 1.71
C GLY A 104 29.25 5.72 2.68
N ARG A 105 29.18 4.43 2.34
CA ARG A 105 28.62 3.39 3.22
C ARG A 105 29.41 3.19 4.50
N VAL A 106 30.73 3.02 4.40
CA VAL A 106 31.59 2.83 5.57
C VAL A 106 31.53 4.06 6.48
N HIS A 107 31.53 5.26 5.90
CA HIS A 107 31.41 6.51 6.63
C HIS A 107 30.08 6.59 7.40
N ARG A 108 28.96 6.30 6.72
CA ARG A 108 27.63 6.29 7.33
C ARG A 108 27.52 5.24 8.44
N TYR A 109 27.98 4.02 8.17
CA TYR A 109 27.97 2.90 9.12
C TYR A 109 28.72 3.23 10.42
N ARG A 110 29.87 3.93 10.30
CA ARG A 110 30.71 4.30 11.44
C ARG A 110 30.18 5.49 12.23
N HIS A 111 29.62 6.52 11.59
CA HIS A 111 29.34 7.80 12.24
C HIS A 111 27.85 8.11 12.48
N TYR A 112 26.93 7.56 11.67
CA TYR A 112 25.52 8.00 11.66
C TYR A 112 24.50 6.88 11.85
N SER A 113 24.89 5.62 11.68
CA SER A 113 23.93 4.50 11.72
C SER A 113 23.56 4.06 13.13
N SER A 114 22.26 4.04 13.40
CA SER A 114 21.68 3.40 14.60
C SER A 114 21.92 1.87 14.58
N PRO A 115 21.87 1.17 15.73
CA PRO A 115 22.04 -0.29 15.77
C PRO A 115 21.08 -1.06 14.86
N LEU A 116 19.85 -0.56 14.72
CA LEU A 116 18.83 -1.11 13.83
C LEU A 116 19.20 -0.91 12.36
N GLU A 117 19.63 0.29 11.97
CA GLU A 117 20.09 0.57 10.60
C GLU A 117 21.32 -0.25 10.21
N ARG A 118 22.22 -0.53 11.16
CA ARG A 118 23.39 -1.38 10.91
C ARG A 118 23.01 -2.82 10.59
N GLN A 119 21.94 -3.35 11.20
CA GLN A 119 21.42 -4.68 10.85
C GLN A 119 20.76 -4.65 9.48
N GLN A 120 19.87 -3.69 9.24
CA GLN A 120 19.14 -3.50 7.98
C GLN A 120 20.05 -3.27 6.76
N THR A 121 21.20 -2.63 6.96
CA THR A 121 22.17 -2.34 5.88
C THR A 121 23.20 -3.43 5.68
N LYS A 122 23.33 -4.41 6.59
CA LYS A 122 24.39 -5.42 6.52
C LYS A 122 24.28 -6.30 5.27
N TRP A 123 23.11 -6.89 5.06
CA TRP A 123 22.90 -7.81 3.94
C TRP A 123 22.83 -7.07 2.60
N VAL A 124 22.07 -5.98 2.51
CA VAL A 124 22.08 -5.11 1.31
C VAL A 124 23.47 -4.51 1.06
N GLY A 125 24.23 -4.30 2.12
CA GLY A 125 25.67 -4.04 2.17
C GLY A 125 26.46 -5.01 1.30
N LEU A 126 26.40 -6.27 1.70
CA LEU A 126 27.10 -7.38 1.06
C LEU A 126 26.65 -7.59 -0.39
N GLY A 127 25.36 -7.52 -0.68
CA GLY A 127 24.85 -7.68 -2.04
C GLY A 127 25.37 -6.62 -3.01
N LEU A 128 25.37 -5.36 -2.60
CA LEU A 128 25.91 -4.29 -3.44
C LEU A 128 27.43 -4.35 -3.58
N LEU A 129 28.14 -4.85 -2.56
CA LEU A 129 29.59 -5.04 -2.62
C LEU A 129 29.95 -6.20 -3.57
N ALA A 130 29.24 -7.33 -3.49
CA ALA A 130 29.41 -8.44 -4.43
C ALA A 130 29.18 -7.99 -5.88
N LEU A 131 28.16 -7.16 -6.10
CA LEU A 131 27.82 -6.63 -7.41
C LEU A 131 28.85 -5.62 -7.93
N ALA A 132 29.38 -4.76 -7.06
CA ALA A 132 30.49 -3.87 -7.37
C ALA A 132 31.75 -4.66 -7.81
N ILE A 133 32.05 -5.75 -7.10
CA ILE A 133 33.13 -6.66 -7.50
C ILE A 133 32.88 -7.22 -8.90
N THR A 134 31.68 -7.74 -9.17
CA THR A 134 31.33 -8.27 -10.50
C THR A 134 31.51 -7.25 -11.62
N ILE A 135 31.07 -6.00 -11.44
CA ILE A 135 31.27 -4.94 -12.46
C ILE A 135 32.76 -4.67 -12.67
N SER A 136 33.54 -4.63 -11.59
CA SER A 136 34.99 -4.39 -11.64
C SER A 136 35.72 -5.49 -12.42
N PHE A 137 35.20 -6.72 -12.39
CA PHE A 137 35.71 -7.85 -13.18
C PHE A 137 35.12 -7.94 -14.59
N TRP A 138 33.94 -7.34 -14.83
CA TRP A 138 33.26 -7.39 -16.13
C TRP A 138 33.92 -6.50 -17.19
N PHE A 139 34.31 -5.26 -16.85
CA PHE A 139 34.97 -4.38 -17.81
C PHE A 139 36.33 -4.92 -18.32
N PRO A 140 37.24 -5.42 -17.46
CA PRO A 140 38.48 -6.02 -17.91
C PRO A 140 38.24 -7.29 -18.73
N SER A 141 37.20 -8.09 -18.42
CA SER A 141 36.95 -9.31 -19.16
C SER A 141 36.56 -9.05 -20.62
N LEU A 142 35.91 -7.92 -20.92
CA LEU A 142 35.63 -7.50 -22.30
C LEU A 142 36.92 -7.13 -23.08
N MET A 143 37.94 -6.61 -22.40
CA MET A 143 39.24 -6.30 -23.00
C MET A 143 40.06 -7.56 -23.32
N PHE A 144 40.06 -8.54 -22.39
CA PHE A 144 40.86 -9.76 -22.53
C PHE A 144 40.12 -10.90 -23.27
N PHE A 145 38.79 -10.88 -23.28
CA PHE A 145 37.95 -11.92 -23.86
C PHE A 145 36.81 -11.33 -24.71
N PRO A 146 37.12 -10.68 -25.85
CA PRO A 146 36.12 -10.00 -26.67
C PRO A 146 35.07 -11.01 -27.22
N PRO A 147 33.77 -10.81 -26.95
CA PRO A 147 32.72 -11.77 -27.31
C PRO A 147 32.44 -11.85 -28.82
N ASN A 148 32.95 -10.88 -29.58
CA ASN A 148 32.64 -10.65 -30.98
C ASN A 148 33.46 -11.55 -31.92
N GLN A 149 34.54 -12.16 -31.42
CA GLN A 149 35.44 -12.99 -32.20
C GLN A 149 35.22 -14.47 -31.85
N PRO A 150 35.03 -15.37 -32.84
CA PRO A 150 34.94 -16.80 -32.60
C PRO A 150 36.31 -17.35 -32.17
N SER A 151 36.57 -17.37 -30.87
CA SER A 151 37.84 -17.80 -30.27
C SER A 151 37.58 -18.60 -28.98
N THR A 152 38.61 -19.27 -28.47
CA THR A 152 38.58 -19.92 -27.14
C THR A 152 38.19 -18.93 -26.04
N ALA A 153 38.57 -17.66 -26.18
CA ALA A 153 38.18 -16.59 -25.28
C ALA A 153 36.65 -16.40 -25.16
N ARG A 154 35.90 -16.57 -26.25
CA ARG A 154 34.44 -16.52 -26.22
C ARG A 154 33.84 -17.68 -25.42
N VAL A 155 34.43 -18.87 -25.51
CA VAL A 155 33.97 -20.04 -24.74
C VAL A 155 34.18 -19.79 -23.25
N TYR A 156 35.33 -19.26 -22.83
CA TYR A 156 35.57 -18.84 -21.45
C TYR A 156 34.59 -17.76 -20.98
N TYR A 157 34.30 -16.77 -21.81
CA TYR A 157 33.31 -15.73 -21.47
C TYR A 157 31.91 -16.32 -21.23
N LEU A 158 31.45 -17.23 -22.11
CA LEU A 158 30.13 -17.83 -22.01
C LEU A 158 30.00 -18.84 -20.85
N LEU A 159 31.05 -19.62 -20.57
CA LEU A 159 31.01 -20.65 -19.54
C LEU A 159 31.35 -20.15 -18.14
N THR A 160 32.00 -18.99 -18.02
CA THR A 160 32.44 -18.47 -16.72
C THR A 160 31.81 -17.13 -16.41
N PHE A 161 32.07 -16.09 -17.22
CA PHE A 161 31.67 -14.73 -16.87
C PHE A 161 30.15 -14.53 -16.88
N LEU A 162 29.46 -15.05 -17.89
CA LEU A 162 28.01 -14.93 -18.01
C LEU A 162 27.26 -15.61 -16.84
N PRO A 163 27.50 -16.90 -16.50
CA PRO A 163 26.82 -17.54 -15.37
C PRO A 163 27.22 -16.95 -14.02
N VAL A 164 28.49 -16.60 -13.81
CA VAL A 164 28.92 -15.94 -12.56
C VAL A 164 28.24 -14.59 -12.38
N GLY A 165 28.15 -13.79 -13.45
CA GLY A 165 27.42 -12.53 -13.44
C GLY A 165 25.95 -12.69 -13.09
N ALA A 166 25.28 -13.70 -13.65
CA ALA A 166 23.88 -14.01 -13.33
C ALA A 166 23.69 -14.43 -11.86
N VAL A 167 24.58 -15.30 -11.34
CA VAL A 167 24.53 -15.75 -9.94
C VAL A 167 24.76 -14.58 -8.98
N VAL A 168 25.75 -13.72 -9.25
CA VAL A 168 25.99 -12.55 -8.39
C VAL A 168 24.84 -11.54 -8.51
N GLY A 169 24.26 -11.37 -9.69
CA GLY A 169 23.06 -10.57 -9.89
C GLY A 169 21.89 -11.03 -9.01
N LEU A 170 21.76 -12.33 -8.74
CA LEU A 170 20.76 -12.90 -7.84
C LEU A 170 21.06 -12.70 -6.36
N LEU A 171 22.33 -12.49 -5.97
CA LEU A 171 22.68 -12.29 -4.57
C LEU A 171 22.03 -11.03 -3.99
N LEU A 172 21.92 -9.96 -4.79
CA LEU A 172 21.30 -8.73 -4.32
C LEU A 172 19.81 -8.89 -3.94
N PRO A 173 18.90 -9.41 -4.80
CA PRO A 173 17.53 -9.68 -4.41
C PRO A 173 17.44 -10.62 -3.20
N VAL A 174 18.32 -11.62 -3.11
CA VAL A 174 18.37 -12.52 -1.94
C VAL A 174 18.72 -11.75 -0.68
N PHE A 175 19.74 -10.90 -0.70
CA PHE A 175 20.12 -10.11 0.47
C PHE A 175 19.10 -9.04 0.84
N VAL A 176 18.43 -8.44 -0.14
CA VAL A 176 17.28 -7.57 0.10
C VAL A 176 16.15 -8.35 0.75
N ALA A 177 15.80 -9.53 0.24
CA ALA A 177 14.78 -10.38 0.82
C ALA A 177 15.12 -10.77 2.27
N ILE A 178 16.38 -11.11 2.56
CA ILE A 178 16.84 -11.37 3.93
C ILE A 178 16.66 -10.11 4.79
N SER A 179 17.03 -8.92 4.32
CA SER A 179 16.88 -7.67 5.07
C SER A 179 15.41 -7.33 5.35
N VAL A 180 14.54 -7.62 4.37
CA VAL A 180 13.10 -7.39 4.47
C VAL A 180 12.46 -8.40 5.44
N LEU A 181 12.79 -9.69 5.35
CA LEU A 181 12.17 -10.75 6.15
C LEU A 181 12.73 -10.84 7.58
N ARG A 182 14.04 -10.69 7.74
CA ARG A 182 14.72 -10.88 9.03
C ARG A 182 14.84 -9.58 9.81
N ASP A 183 15.21 -8.50 9.14
CA ASP A 183 15.52 -7.21 9.77
C ASP A 183 14.36 -6.19 9.63
N ARG A 184 13.20 -6.65 9.12
CA ARG A 184 11.96 -5.89 8.92
C ARG A 184 12.20 -4.53 8.25
N LEU A 185 13.00 -4.53 7.20
CA LEU A 185 13.33 -3.34 6.44
C LEU A 185 12.04 -2.65 5.97
N TRP A 186 11.84 -1.39 6.41
CA TRP A 186 10.68 -0.54 6.09
C TRP A 186 9.31 -0.97 6.64
N ASP A 187 9.27 -1.90 7.60
CA ASP A 187 8.02 -2.34 8.27
C ASP A 187 6.90 -2.71 7.29
N ILE A 188 7.27 -3.39 6.20
CA ILE A 188 6.35 -3.81 5.13
C ILE A 188 5.73 -5.19 5.38
N ASP A 189 5.71 -5.66 6.64
CA ASP A 189 5.25 -7.00 7.05
C ASP A 189 3.85 -7.35 6.50
N ILE A 190 2.93 -6.37 6.49
CA ILE A 190 1.57 -6.53 5.94
C ILE A 190 1.61 -6.86 4.44
N TYR A 191 2.49 -6.20 3.69
CA TYR A 191 2.64 -6.42 2.26
C TYR A 191 3.38 -7.73 1.97
N ILE A 192 4.37 -8.12 2.80
CA ILE A 192 5.09 -9.39 2.66
C ILE A 192 4.11 -10.56 2.73
N ASN A 193 3.23 -10.60 3.74
CA ASN A 193 2.26 -11.68 3.87
C ASN A 193 1.32 -11.77 2.66
N ARG A 194 0.89 -10.62 2.11
CA ARG A 194 0.12 -10.60 0.86
C ARG A 194 0.93 -11.15 -0.31
N THR A 195 2.16 -10.66 -0.52
CA THR A 195 3.00 -11.07 -1.65
C THR A 195 3.46 -12.53 -1.55
N ALA A 196 3.64 -13.07 -0.34
CA ALA A 196 4.00 -14.46 -0.10
C ALA A 196 2.86 -15.43 -0.47
N VAL A 197 1.61 -14.99 -0.37
CA VAL A 197 0.42 -15.77 -0.79
C VAL A 197 0.17 -15.59 -2.29
N TYR A 198 0.07 -14.35 -2.76
CA TYR A 198 -0.26 -14.06 -4.16
C TYR A 198 0.90 -14.29 -5.13
N GLY A 199 2.14 -14.27 -4.65
CA GLY A 199 3.35 -14.49 -5.45
C GLY A 199 3.40 -15.89 -6.06
N PRO A 200 3.40 -16.96 -5.25
CA PRO A 200 3.32 -18.34 -5.73
C PRO A 200 2.07 -18.58 -6.57
N LEU A 201 0.92 -18.04 -6.16
CA LEU A 201 -0.34 -18.15 -6.92
C LEU A 201 -0.20 -17.59 -8.35
N SER A 202 0.36 -16.39 -8.46
CA SER A 202 0.62 -15.72 -9.73
C SER A 202 1.67 -16.47 -10.54
N GLY A 203 2.71 -17.00 -9.90
CA GLY A 203 3.74 -17.84 -10.51
C GLY A 203 3.17 -19.13 -11.11
N VAL A 204 2.31 -19.84 -10.37
CA VAL A 204 1.62 -21.05 -10.85
C VAL A 204 0.70 -20.71 -12.01
N LEU A 205 -0.08 -19.64 -11.93
CA LEU A 205 -0.95 -19.18 -13.01
C LEU A 205 -0.15 -18.85 -14.28
N MET A 206 0.97 -18.13 -14.14
CA MET A 206 1.85 -17.78 -15.26
C MET A 206 2.51 -19.02 -15.86
N GLY A 207 2.95 -19.96 -15.03
CA GLY A 207 3.50 -21.24 -15.46
C GLY A 207 2.47 -22.10 -16.19
N LEU A 208 1.24 -22.17 -15.68
CA LEU A 208 0.14 -22.90 -16.33
C LEU A 208 -0.22 -22.26 -17.66
N TYR A 209 -0.27 -20.93 -17.75
CA TYR A 209 -0.51 -20.20 -18.99
C TYR A 209 0.60 -20.48 -20.02
N ALA A 210 1.86 -20.31 -19.64
CA ALA A 210 2.99 -20.57 -20.54
C ALA A 210 3.07 -22.04 -20.98
N GLY A 211 2.82 -22.98 -20.06
CA GLY A 211 2.81 -24.41 -20.35
C GLY A 211 1.67 -24.79 -21.28
N SER A 212 0.44 -24.36 -20.99
CA SER A 212 -0.72 -24.61 -21.83
C SER A 212 -0.59 -23.98 -23.21
N MET A 213 -0.01 -22.78 -23.32
CA MET A 213 0.32 -22.16 -24.61
C MET A 213 1.26 -23.03 -25.44
N ARG A 214 2.35 -23.54 -24.86
CA ARG A 214 3.27 -24.43 -25.58
C ARG A 214 2.62 -25.75 -25.98
N ILE A 215 1.79 -26.33 -25.11
CA ILE A 215 1.07 -27.58 -25.41
C ILE A 215 0.08 -27.36 -26.56
N PHE A 216 -0.72 -26.29 -26.52
CA PHE A 216 -1.67 -25.97 -27.59
C PHE A 216 -0.96 -25.70 -28.91
N GLN A 217 0.12 -24.92 -28.91
CA GLN A 217 0.93 -24.71 -30.11
C GLN A 217 1.48 -26.04 -30.66
N GLY A 218 2.02 -26.90 -29.79
CA GLY A 218 2.57 -28.19 -30.21
C GLY A 218 1.52 -29.15 -30.78
N LEU A 219 0.33 -29.21 -30.16
CA LEU A 219 -0.79 -30.01 -30.66
C LEU A 219 -1.31 -29.44 -31.99
N PHE A 220 -1.46 -28.13 -32.09
CA PHE A 220 -1.95 -27.47 -33.29
C PHE A 220 -1.03 -27.74 -34.49
N VAL A 221 0.28 -27.52 -34.34
CA VAL A 221 1.26 -27.82 -35.41
C VAL A 221 1.21 -29.29 -35.83
N ARG A 222 1.02 -30.22 -34.89
CA ARG A 222 0.88 -31.65 -35.20
C ARG A 222 -0.39 -31.98 -35.99
N PHE A 223 -1.50 -31.27 -35.76
CA PHE A 223 -2.77 -31.53 -36.44
C PHE A 223 -2.89 -30.80 -37.79
N THR A 224 -2.36 -29.59 -37.89
CA THR A 224 -2.57 -28.72 -39.07
C THR A 224 -1.37 -28.71 -40.03
N GLY A 225 -0.19 -29.14 -39.57
CA GLY A 225 1.03 -29.17 -40.39
C GLY A 225 1.64 -27.80 -40.71
N GLU A 226 0.92 -26.71 -40.49
CA GLU A 226 1.39 -25.34 -40.73
C GLU A 226 1.74 -24.57 -39.45
N GLN A 227 2.87 -23.89 -39.48
CA GLN A 227 3.23 -22.81 -38.53
C GLN A 227 2.70 -21.46 -39.03
N SER A 228 1.37 -21.32 -39.16
CA SER A 228 0.79 -20.05 -39.56
C SER A 228 0.67 -19.11 -38.36
N ASP A 229 1.01 -17.82 -38.51
CA ASP A 229 0.84 -16.79 -37.47
C ASP A 229 -0.62 -16.71 -36.96
N LEU A 230 -1.58 -17.07 -37.82
CA LEU A 230 -2.99 -17.16 -37.46
C LEU A 230 -3.26 -18.22 -36.38
N SER A 231 -2.49 -19.30 -36.35
CA SER A 231 -2.59 -20.37 -35.35
C SER A 231 -2.14 -19.90 -33.97
N ILE A 232 -1.11 -19.06 -33.92
CA ILE A 232 -0.64 -18.42 -32.68
C ILE A 232 -1.72 -17.47 -32.18
N LEU A 233 -2.31 -16.66 -33.07
CA LEU A 233 -3.38 -15.74 -32.70
C LEU A 233 -4.61 -16.49 -32.15
N PHE A 234 -5.08 -17.53 -32.87
CA PHE A 234 -6.25 -18.31 -32.47
C PHE A 234 -6.02 -19.04 -31.14
N SER A 235 -4.88 -19.71 -30.98
CA SER A 235 -4.54 -20.39 -29.73
C SER A 235 -4.45 -19.42 -28.56
N THR A 236 -3.88 -18.22 -28.77
CA THR A 236 -3.81 -17.17 -27.75
C THR A 236 -5.20 -16.69 -27.31
N VAL A 237 -6.12 -16.45 -28.25
CA VAL A 237 -7.49 -15.99 -27.94
C VAL A 237 -8.26 -17.07 -27.18
N VAL A 238 -8.19 -18.32 -27.63
CA VAL A 238 -8.84 -19.46 -26.96
C VAL A 238 -8.30 -19.65 -25.53
N LEU A 239 -6.98 -19.59 -25.37
CA LEU A 239 -6.33 -19.67 -24.06
C LEU A 239 -6.70 -18.51 -23.15
N ALA A 240 -6.68 -17.28 -23.66
CA ALA A 240 -7.04 -16.10 -22.88
C ALA A 240 -8.49 -16.19 -22.37
N GLY A 241 -9.42 -16.62 -23.23
CA GLY A 241 -10.82 -16.82 -22.86
C GLY A 241 -11.02 -17.91 -21.80
N ALA A 242 -10.29 -19.03 -21.90
CA ALA A 242 -10.36 -20.13 -20.93
C ALA A 242 -9.68 -19.81 -19.59
N PHE A 243 -8.57 -19.06 -19.61
CA PHE A 243 -7.80 -18.74 -18.41
C PHE A 243 -8.41 -17.61 -17.58
N TRP A 244 -9.12 -16.68 -18.21
CA TRP A 244 -9.78 -15.59 -17.51
C TRP A 244 -10.67 -16.07 -16.34
N PRO A 245 -11.65 -16.99 -16.54
CA PRO A 245 -12.48 -17.49 -15.45
C PRO A 245 -11.69 -18.36 -14.44
N LEU A 246 -10.69 -19.11 -14.89
CA LEU A 246 -9.85 -19.93 -14.01
C LEU A 246 -9.05 -19.06 -13.04
N ARG A 247 -8.47 -17.96 -13.52
CA ARG A 247 -7.76 -16.97 -12.71
C ARG A 247 -8.66 -16.38 -11.63
N GLN A 248 -9.90 -16.00 -11.98
CA GLN A 248 -10.84 -15.43 -11.02
C GLN A 248 -11.21 -16.43 -9.92
N ARG A 249 -11.39 -17.72 -10.25
CA ARG A 249 -11.67 -18.76 -9.25
C ARG A 249 -10.50 -18.98 -8.30
N ILE A 250 -9.29 -19.06 -8.85
CA ILE A 250 -8.07 -19.27 -8.07
C ILE A 250 -7.82 -18.09 -7.12
N GLN A 251 -8.03 -16.85 -7.59
CA GLN A 251 -7.97 -15.66 -6.74
C GLN A 251 -9.05 -15.68 -5.65
N ALA A 252 -10.31 -15.96 -5.98
CA ALA A 252 -11.39 -16.03 -4.99
C ALA A 252 -11.17 -17.09 -3.90
N VAL A 253 -10.54 -18.23 -4.23
CA VAL A 253 -10.16 -19.26 -3.26
C VAL A 253 -9.03 -18.77 -2.36
N ALA A 254 -8.01 -18.12 -2.93
CA ALA A 254 -6.90 -17.55 -2.15
C ALA A 254 -7.41 -16.46 -1.19
N ASP A 255 -8.25 -15.55 -1.66
CA ASP A 255 -8.88 -14.48 -0.87
C ASP A 255 -9.70 -15.05 0.30
N ARG A 256 -10.39 -16.19 0.06
CA ARG A 256 -11.20 -16.86 1.08
C ARG A 256 -10.35 -17.60 2.12
N HIS A 257 -9.23 -18.20 1.72
CA HIS A 257 -8.39 -19.02 2.59
C HIS A 257 -7.41 -18.19 3.43
N PHE A 258 -6.93 -17.07 2.88
CA PHE A 258 -6.04 -16.13 3.54
C PHE A 258 -6.79 -14.85 3.92
N LYS A 259 -7.85 -15.02 4.72
CA LYS A 259 -8.63 -13.90 5.25
C LYS A 259 -7.71 -12.95 6.03
N GLU A 260 -7.80 -11.67 5.67
CA GLU A 260 -7.07 -10.53 6.21
C GLU A 260 -6.88 -10.60 7.74
N SER A 261 -5.67 -10.31 8.24
CA SER A 261 -5.57 -9.78 9.61
C SER A 261 -6.37 -8.47 9.63
N PRO A 262 -7.43 -8.36 10.44
CA PRO A 262 -8.30 -7.19 10.43
C PRO A 262 -7.48 -5.93 10.66
N ASP A 263 -7.70 -4.91 9.83
CA ASP A 263 -7.18 -3.57 10.04
C ASP A 263 -7.56 -3.12 11.48
N PRO A 264 -6.59 -2.95 12.39
CA PRO A 264 -6.88 -2.68 13.80
C PRO A 264 -7.65 -1.38 14.00
N SER A 265 -7.66 -0.48 13.00
CA SER A 265 -8.40 0.78 13.04
C SER A 265 -9.91 0.63 12.83
N ARG A 266 -10.39 -0.47 12.23
CA ARG A 266 -11.84 -0.71 12.02
C ARG A 266 -12.58 -0.96 13.32
N GLY A 267 -11.97 -1.69 14.26
CA GLY A 267 -12.57 -1.91 15.59
C GLY A 267 -12.70 -0.60 16.39
N LEU A 268 -11.68 0.25 16.31
CA LEU A 268 -11.66 1.56 16.96
C LEU A 268 -12.69 2.55 16.38
N LYS A 269 -12.90 2.57 15.06
CA LYS A 269 -13.92 3.42 14.42
C LYS A 269 -15.36 3.01 14.77
N ASN A 270 -15.62 1.71 14.85
CA ASN A 270 -16.93 1.21 15.27
C ASN A 270 -17.20 1.54 16.75
N PHE A 271 -16.17 1.43 17.59
CA PHE A 271 -16.24 1.84 19.00
C PHE A 271 -16.41 3.36 19.17
N GLU A 272 -15.71 4.19 18.39
CA GLU A 272 -15.89 5.64 18.37
C GLU A 272 -17.32 6.03 17.95
N THR A 273 -17.86 5.36 16.93
CA THR A 273 -19.23 5.58 16.45
C THR A 273 -20.27 5.17 17.52
N GLN A 274 -20.05 4.05 18.21
CA GLN A 274 -20.87 3.65 19.35
C GLN A 274 -20.77 4.64 20.51
N MET A 275 -19.58 5.07 20.90
CA MET A 275 -19.37 6.04 21.98
C MET A 275 -19.98 7.41 21.65
N ARG A 276 -19.86 7.86 20.40
CA ARG A 276 -20.46 9.11 19.93
C ARG A 276 -21.99 9.06 19.96
N SER A 277 -22.58 7.91 19.60
CA SER A 277 -24.04 7.70 19.72
C SER A 277 -24.52 7.71 21.17
N VAL A 278 -23.71 7.22 22.13
CA VAL A 278 -24.05 7.27 23.56
C VAL A 278 -23.84 8.68 24.13
N ALA A 279 -22.85 9.43 23.65
CA ALA A 279 -22.61 10.82 24.04
C ALA A 279 -23.68 11.79 23.50
N GLU A 280 -24.24 11.56 22.31
CA GLU A 280 -25.35 12.35 21.77
C GLU A 280 -26.66 12.17 22.56
N LEU A 281 -26.86 11.03 23.24
CA LEU A 281 -27.97 10.84 24.19
C LEU A 281 -27.80 11.61 25.52
N ALA A 282 -26.64 12.22 25.77
CA ALA A 282 -26.36 12.95 27.01
C ALA A 282 -26.66 14.47 26.94
N ASP A 283 -27.10 14.99 25.79
CA ASP A 283 -27.54 16.39 25.68
C ASP A 283 -29.00 16.53 26.12
N VAL A 284 -29.19 17.00 27.37
CA VAL A 284 -30.48 17.31 27.99
C VAL A 284 -31.39 18.10 27.04
N GLY A 285 -30.84 19.06 26.29
CA GLY A 285 -31.61 19.90 25.38
C GLY A 285 -32.22 19.13 24.21
N HIS A 286 -31.49 18.15 23.67
CA HIS A 286 -31.98 17.36 22.54
C HIS A 286 -33.05 16.35 22.97
N VAL A 287 -32.88 15.76 24.16
CA VAL A 287 -33.87 14.84 24.76
C VAL A 287 -35.17 15.56 25.08
N THR A 288 -35.12 16.73 25.72
CA THR A 288 -36.35 17.49 26.05
C THR A 288 -37.06 18.01 24.81
N ARG A 289 -36.30 18.41 23.77
CA ARG A 289 -36.89 18.87 22.51
C ARG A 289 -37.66 17.78 21.81
N ARG A 290 -37.00 16.63 21.64
CA ARG A 290 -37.59 15.48 20.96
C ARG A 290 -38.79 14.93 21.71
N LEU A 291 -38.73 14.89 23.04
CA LEU A 291 -39.87 14.54 23.89
C LEU A 291 -41.05 15.49 23.66
N LEU A 292 -40.79 16.80 23.65
CA LEU A 292 -41.81 17.81 23.48
C LEU A 292 -42.46 17.74 22.09
N ASP A 293 -41.66 17.61 21.03
CA ASP A 293 -42.15 17.52 19.66
C ASP A 293 -43.01 16.25 19.45
N GLU A 294 -42.55 15.10 19.96
CA GLU A 294 -43.26 13.83 19.82
C GLU A 294 -44.58 13.82 20.61
N THR A 295 -44.59 14.42 21.80
CA THR A 295 -45.81 14.51 22.64
C THR A 295 -46.82 15.49 22.08
N VAL A 296 -46.39 16.65 21.57
CA VAL A 296 -47.28 17.59 20.88
C VAL A 296 -47.90 16.95 19.63
N ALA A 297 -47.11 16.22 18.85
CA ALA A 297 -47.58 15.51 17.66
C ALA A 297 -48.55 14.37 18.00
N ALA A 298 -48.21 13.49 18.94
CA ALA A 298 -49.00 12.32 19.31
C ALA A 298 -50.36 12.69 19.94
N PHE A 299 -50.40 13.76 20.73
CA PHE A 299 -51.64 14.23 21.36
C PHE A 299 -52.39 15.28 20.53
N HIS A 300 -51.85 15.67 19.36
CA HIS A 300 -52.39 16.73 18.51
C HIS A 300 -52.63 18.04 19.28
N ALA A 301 -51.69 18.40 20.15
CA ALA A 301 -51.71 19.63 20.93
C ALA A 301 -51.33 20.84 20.04
N GLU A 302 -51.91 22.00 20.29
CA GLU A 302 -51.58 23.24 19.57
C GLU A 302 -50.23 23.82 20.01
N SER A 303 -49.86 23.55 21.25
CA SER A 303 -48.59 24.00 21.83
C SER A 303 -48.19 23.12 23.01
N GLY A 304 -46.93 23.19 23.40
CA GLY A 304 -46.40 22.53 24.59
C GLY A 304 -45.15 23.25 25.12
N ALA A 305 -44.81 22.98 26.37
CA ALA A 305 -43.65 23.51 27.04
C ALA A 305 -42.99 22.47 27.96
N VAL A 306 -41.67 22.51 28.04
CA VAL A 306 -40.89 21.77 29.05
C VAL A 306 -40.26 22.78 30.00
N PHE A 307 -40.59 22.65 31.27
CA PHE A 307 -39.94 23.34 32.38
C PHE A 307 -38.93 22.39 32.99
N LEU A 308 -37.70 22.83 33.20
CA LEU A 308 -36.69 22.07 33.95
C LEU A 308 -36.42 22.79 35.26
N GLN A 309 -36.17 22.00 36.32
CA GLN A 309 -35.83 22.54 37.62
C GLN A 309 -34.36 23.01 37.60
N GLN A 310 -34.14 24.30 37.82
CA GLN A 310 -32.82 24.93 37.99
C GLN A 310 -32.81 25.69 39.32
N GLU A 311 -31.87 25.40 40.21
CA GLU A 311 -31.71 26.12 41.49
C GLU A 311 -33.01 26.27 42.31
N ALA A 312 -33.82 25.20 42.35
CA ALA A 312 -35.13 25.11 43.01
C ALA A 312 -36.29 25.87 42.35
N GLU A 313 -36.08 26.56 41.23
CA GLU A 313 -37.15 27.16 40.41
C GLU A 313 -37.38 26.38 39.10
N LEU A 314 -38.63 26.31 38.64
CA LEU A 314 -38.97 25.74 37.33
C LEU A 314 -38.76 26.80 36.25
N ARG A 315 -37.74 26.60 35.40
CA ARG A 315 -37.47 27.48 34.26
C ARG A 315 -37.94 26.87 32.96
N LEU A 316 -38.68 27.67 32.20
CA LEU A 316 -39.07 27.32 30.84
C LEU A 316 -37.81 27.13 30.00
N THR A 317 -37.57 25.89 29.58
CA THR A 317 -36.36 25.56 28.82
C THR A 317 -36.69 25.46 27.34
N GLN A 318 -37.84 24.88 26.98
CA GLN A 318 -38.26 24.70 25.60
C GLN A 318 -39.77 24.84 25.41
N THR A 319 -40.16 25.27 24.21
CA THR A 319 -41.54 25.42 23.77
C THR A 319 -41.71 24.85 22.36
N ALA A 320 -42.86 24.24 22.10
CA ALA A 320 -43.31 23.83 20.77
C ALA A 320 -44.64 24.50 20.46
N GLY A 321 -44.82 24.93 19.21
CA GLY A 321 -45.98 25.73 18.80
C GLY A 321 -46.00 27.15 19.39
N ALA A 322 -47.13 27.84 19.26
CA ALA A 322 -47.32 29.20 19.79
C ALA A 322 -47.72 29.15 21.28
N TRP A 323 -46.80 28.70 22.14
CA TRP A 323 -47.04 28.59 23.58
C TRP A 323 -47.41 29.94 24.20
N ASN A 324 -48.58 30.02 24.82
CA ASN A 324 -49.16 31.25 25.40
C ASN A 324 -49.09 31.30 26.94
N GLY A 325 -48.43 30.33 27.57
CA GLY A 325 -48.31 30.23 29.03
C GLY A 325 -49.47 29.50 29.72
N THR A 326 -50.52 29.09 29.01
CA THR A 326 -51.63 28.32 29.61
C THR A 326 -51.52 26.84 29.29
N ALA A 327 -51.26 26.02 30.31
CA ALA A 327 -51.26 24.57 30.20
C ALA A 327 -52.67 24.00 30.43
N THR A 328 -53.09 23.06 29.58
CA THR A 328 -54.34 22.29 29.77
C THR A 328 -54.07 21.02 30.57
N ILE A 329 -52.89 20.43 30.39
CA ILE A 329 -52.42 19.25 31.14
C ILE A 329 -50.94 19.44 31.48
N THR A 330 -50.55 19.10 32.70
CA THR A 330 -49.16 19.17 33.17
C THR A 330 -48.81 17.87 33.87
N VAL A 331 -47.65 17.33 33.56
CA VAL A 331 -47.17 16.05 34.09
C VAL A 331 -45.71 16.21 34.54
N PRO A 332 -45.34 15.74 35.73
CA PRO A 332 -43.97 15.86 36.23
C PRO A 332 -43.02 14.91 35.49
N LEU A 333 -41.82 15.40 35.20
CA LEU A 333 -40.68 14.62 34.73
C LEU A 333 -39.90 14.15 35.96
N GLU A 334 -40.23 12.96 36.48
CA GLU A 334 -39.63 12.41 37.70
C GLU A 334 -39.07 10.99 37.51
N HIS A 335 -38.02 10.68 38.26
CA HIS A 335 -37.45 9.33 38.33
C HIS A 335 -36.80 9.08 39.69
N ALA A 336 -37.11 7.93 40.32
CA ALA A 336 -36.50 7.45 41.57
C ALA A 336 -36.36 8.54 42.66
N GLU A 337 -37.48 9.20 42.98
CA GLU A 337 -37.63 10.29 43.98
C GLU A 337 -37.07 11.66 43.60
N ALA A 338 -36.42 11.80 42.43
CA ALA A 338 -35.96 13.09 41.92
C ALA A 338 -36.93 13.65 40.87
N ARG A 339 -37.34 14.92 41.04
CA ARG A 339 -38.08 15.69 40.04
C ARG A 339 -37.10 16.53 39.23
N PHE A 340 -37.18 16.43 37.90
CA PHE A 340 -36.29 17.13 36.97
C PHE A 340 -36.98 18.30 36.27
N GLY A 341 -38.31 18.33 36.28
CA GLY A 341 -39.08 19.34 35.56
C GLY A 341 -40.55 18.96 35.39
N ASP A 342 -41.25 19.74 34.57
CA ASP A 342 -42.65 19.50 34.17
C ASP A 342 -42.78 19.57 32.65
N LEU A 343 -43.56 18.63 32.10
CA LEU A 343 -44.04 18.67 30.72
C LEU A 343 -45.47 19.18 30.72
N ALA A 344 -45.70 20.28 30.00
CA ALA A 344 -47.00 20.92 29.88
C ALA A 344 -47.47 20.91 28.42
N LEU A 345 -48.72 20.55 28.18
CA LEU A 345 -49.36 20.63 26.87
C LEU A 345 -50.54 21.60 26.90
N GLY A 346 -50.70 22.36 25.82
CA GLY A 346 -51.80 23.27 25.58
C GLY A 346 -53.06 22.53 25.10
N PRO A 347 -54.09 23.26 24.62
CA PRO A 347 -55.30 22.64 24.10
C PRO A 347 -55.01 21.77 22.87
N ARG A 348 -55.92 20.85 22.53
CA ARG A 348 -55.84 20.07 21.29
C ARG A 348 -56.39 20.87 20.11
N HIS A 349 -55.84 20.67 18.91
CA HIS A 349 -56.28 21.34 17.67
C HIS A 349 -57.76 21.17 17.32
N LYS A 350 -58.44 20.15 17.88
CA LYS A 350 -59.87 19.87 17.65
C LYS A 350 -60.76 20.19 18.85
N GLY A 351 -60.25 20.88 19.87
CA GLY A 351 -61.03 21.30 21.05
C GLY A 351 -61.51 20.16 21.96
N GLN A 352 -61.06 18.92 21.75
CA GLN A 352 -61.35 17.80 22.64
C GLN A 352 -60.49 17.91 23.91
N GLY A 353 -61.11 17.75 25.08
CA GLY A 353 -60.40 17.70 26.37
C GLY A 353 -59.53 16.45 26.49
N TYR A 354 -58.48 16.52 27.31
CA TYR A 354 -57.66 15.36 27.64
C TYR A 354 -58.45 14.38 28.52
N THR A 355 -58.38 13.10 28.19
CA THR A 355 -59.01 12.03 28.96
C THR A 355 -58.09 11.53 30.08
N PRO A 356 -58.60 10.84 31.11
CA PRO A 356 -57.75 10.20 32.13
C PRO A 356 -56.72 9.22 31.55
N GLN A 357 -57.06 8.53 30.45
CA GLN A 357 -56.16 7.60 29.77
C GLN A 357 -55.01 8.32 29.05
N ASP A 358 -55.26 9.54 28.54
CA ASP A 358 -54.21 10.39 27.97
C ASP A 358 -53.22 10.83 29.06
N TYR A 359 -53.72 11.15 30.26
CA TYR A 359 -52.88 11.50 31.40
C TYR A 359 -51.95 10.34 31.79
N GLU A 360 -52.47 9.11 31.90
CA GLU A 360 -51.64 7.94 32.20
C GLU A 360 -50.58 7.67 31.13
N SER A 361 -50.95 7.82 29.85
CA SER A 361 -50.03 7.64 28.73
C SER A 361 -48.92 8.70 28.73
N LEU A 362 -49.29 9.96 28.94
CA LEU A 362 -48.35 11.08 29.05
C LEU A 362 -47.45 10.94 30.30
N ALA A 363 -47.99 10.47 31.42
CA ALA A 363 -47.24 10.15 32.64
C ALA A 363 -46.25 8.99 32.47
N GLY A 364 -46.59 7.98 31.66
CA GLY A 364 -45.67 6.91 31.30
C GLY A 364 -44.48 7.44 30.49
N ILE A 365 -44.77 8.28 29.48
CA ILE A 365 -43.74 8.91 28.63
C ILE A 365 -42.86 9.87 29.44
N ALA A 366 -43.47 10.66 30.34
CA ALA A 366 -42.77 11.60 31.21
C ALA A 366 -41.80 10.89 32.19
N ARG A 367 -42.20 9.74 32.77
CA ARG A 367 -41.31 8.92 33.61
C ARG A 367 -40.13 8.34 32.84
N ALA A 368 -40.36 7.85 31.62
CA ALA A 368 -39.27 7.35 30.77
C ALA A 368 -38.28 8.45 30.40
N ALA A 369 -38.77 9.67 30.13
CA ALA A 369 -37.93 10.84 29.93
C ALA A 369 -37.17 11.26 31.20
N GLY A 370 -37.82 11.21 32.37
CA GLY A 370 -37.20 11.45 33.67
C GLY A 370 -35.99 10.53 33.92
N GLN A 371 -36.07 9.26 33.50
CA GLN A 371 -34.95 8.33 33.58
C GLN A 371 -33.76 8.77 32.71
N ALA A 372 -34.00 9.19 31.46
CA ALA A 372 -32.94 9.69 30.58
C ALA A 372 -32.31 11.01 31.10
N LEU A 373 -33.13 11.89 31.68
CA LEU A 373 -32.66 13.13 32.31
C LEU A 373 -31.81 12.87 33.56
N SER A 374 -32.14 11.83 34.34
CA SER A 374 -31.36 11.45 35.53
C SER A 374 -29.92 11.06 35.22
N VAL A 375 -29.67 10.46 34.05
CA VAL A 375 -28.33 10.04 33.61
C VAL A 375 -27.53 11.24 33.12
N SER A 376 -28.16 12.16 32.40
CA SER A 376 -27.49 13.34 31.81
C SER A 376 -27.22 14.45 32.82
N MET A 377 -28.10 14.66 33.80
CA MET A 377 -27.92 15.69 34.84
C MET A 377 -26.97 15.27 35.98
N ARG A 378 -26.67 13.98 36.17
CA ARG A 378 -25.65 13.51 37.14
C ARG A 378 -24.20 13.65 36.66
N VAL A 379 -24.00 13.87 35.36
CA VAL A 379 -22.67 13.95 34.73
C VAL A 379 -22.14 15.40 34.66
N ARG A 380 -22.99 16.38 35.01
CA ARG A 380 -22.58 17.76 35.30
C ARG A 380 -22.42 17.95 36.80
#